data_AF-A0A0G2A485-F1
#
_entry.id   AF-A0A0G2A485-F1
#
_cell.length_a   1.000
_cell.length_b   1.000
_cell.length_c   1.000
_cell.angle_alpha   90.00
_cell.angle_beta   90.00
_cell.angle_gamma   90.00
#
_symmetry.space_group_name_H-M   'P 1'
#
loop_
_entity.id
_entity.type
_entity.pdbx_description
1 polymer ?
#
loop_
_entity_poly.entity_id
_entity_poly.type
_entity_poly.pdbx_seq_one_letter_code
_entity_poly.pdbx_strand_id
1 'polypeptide(L)'
;MGVADKTLNKMFGEAFEAYGNELFRHCALRMRDRERALELTQECFLRSMQYAKKGGEIRDPRPFLYKTLRNLIIDEYRKRGIVSLEKMAEDAQAVVDDLLPPDESNTLERAVERHEGATALEALQKLPEPYREAIVLRYIDQLSPGEIADIVGESENAVSVRIHRGLKKLRAILEPDHE
;
A
#
# COMPACT_ATOMS: atom_id res chain seq x y z
N MET A 1 5.10 -29.65 22.38
CA MET A 1 5.16 -28.44 21.52
C MET A 1 6.51 -28.45 20.80
N GLY A 2 6.49 -28.81 19.51
CA GLY A 2 7.68 -29.16 18.72
C GLY A 2 8.49 -27.95 18.24
N VAL A 3 9.72 -28.22 17.78
CA VAL A 3 10.71 -27.22 17.31
C VAL A 3 10.13 -26.26 16.25
N ALA A 4 9.27 -26.76 15.36
CA ALA A 4 8.62 -25.95 14.31
C ALA A 4 7.75 -24.81 14.85
N ASP A 5 7.04 -25.01 15.97
CA ASP A 5 6.18 -23.99 16.57
C ASP A 5 7.02 -22.87 17.23
N LYS A 6 8.18 -23.22 17.79
CA LYS A 6 9.15 -22.24 18.32
C LYS A 6 9.79 -21.40 17.21
N THR A 7 10.11 -22.00 16.07
CA THR A 7 10.67 -21.29 14.91
C THR A 7 9.68 -20.29 14.32
N LEU A 8 8.42 -20.70 14.16
CA LEU A 8 7.36 -19.80 13.66
C LEU A 8 7.12 -18.63 14.62
N ASN A 9 7.03 -18.89 15.93
CA ASN A 9 6.85 -17.82 16.91
C ASN A 9 8.02 -16.82 16.88
N LYS A 10 9.25 -17.29 16.71
CA LYS A 10 10.42 -16.42 16.57
C LYS A 10 10.35 -15.56 15.31
N MET A 11 10.08 -16.18 14.15
CA MET A 11 9.95 -15.49 12.86
C MET A 11 8.88 -14.40 12.91
N PHE A 12 7.69 -14.70 13.47
CA PHE A 12 6.62 -13.71 13.59
C PHE A 12 6.90 -12.64 14.65
N GLY A 13 7.65 -12.97 15.72
CA GLY A 13 8.13 -11.98 16.67
C GLY A 13 9.07 -10.97 16.01
N GLU A 14 10.06 -11.45 15.24
CA GLU A 14 10.98 -10.60 14.48
C GLU A 14 10.25 -9.75 13.43
N ALA A 15 9.29 -10.34 12.71
CA ALA A 15 8.46 -9.61 11.75
C ALA A 15 7.57 -8.55 12.43
N PHE A 16 7.07 -8.81 13.65
CA PHE A 16 6.27 -7.83 14.39
C PHE A 16 7.10 -6.63 14.82
N GLU A 17 8.30 -6.87 15.37
CA GLU A 17 9.25 -5.80 15.75
C GLU A 17 9.67 -4.97 14.52
N ALA A 18 9.90 -5.63 13.38
CA ALA A 18 10.31 -4.95 12.15
C ALA A 18 9.17 -4.16 11.49
N TYR A 19 7.97 -4.75 11.40
CA TYR A 19 6.93 -4.27 10.49
C TYR A 19 5.63 -3.82 11.18
N GLY A 20 5.44 -4.08 12.48
CA GLY A 20 4.20 -3.79 13.18
C GLY A 20 3.82 -2.30 13.14
N ASN A 21 4.79 -1.41 13.36
CA ASN A 21 4.56 0.04 13.35
C ASN A 21 4.31 0.60 11.94
N GLU A 22 4.94 0.06 10.89
CA GLU A 22 4.65 0.50 9.50
C GLU A 22 3.27 0.03 9.06
N LEU A 23 2.90 -1.23 9.32
CA LEU A 23 1.59 -1.80 8.99
C LEU A 23 0.46 -1.06 9.71
N PHE A 24 0.67 -0.72 10.99
CA PHE A 24 -0.30 0.08 11.75
C PHE A 24 -0.48 1.47 11.13
N ARG A 25 0.62 2.18 10.83
CA ARG A 25 0.56 3.52 10.19
C ARG A 25 -0.13 3.44 8.83
N HIS A 26 0.22 2.46 8.01
CA HIS A 26 -0.39 2.18 6.72
C HIS A 26 -1.91 1.99 6.82
N CYS A 27 -2.35 1.20 7.81
CA CYS A 27 -3.77 0.97 8.06
C CYS A 27 -4.46 2.23 8.57
N ALA A 28 -3.86 2.96 9.51
CA ALA A 28 -4.42 4.17 10.11
C ALA A 28 -4.55 5.34 9.11
N LEU A 29 -3.71 5.39 8.07
CA LEU A 29 -3.86 6.37 6.99
C LEU A 29 -5.11 6.12 6.13
N ARG A 30 -5.57 4.87 6.05
CA ARG A 30 -6.78 4.49 5.30
C ARG A 30 -8.02 4.48 6.21
N MET A 31 -7.86 4.06 7.45
CA MET A 31 -8.93 3.95 8.43
C MET A 31 -9.02 5.22 9.28
N ARG A 32 -10.16 5.91 9.26
CA ARG A 32 -10.46 7.04 10.18
C ARG A 32 -10.74 6.59 11.62
N ASP A 33 -10.31 5.39 11.99
CA ASP A 33 -10.57 4.71 13.24
C ASP A 33 -9.29 3.98 13.68
N ARG A 34 -8.64 4.54 14.70
CA ARG A 34 -7.34 4.09 15.19
C ARG A 34 -7.42 2.73 15.87
N GLU A 35 -8.48 2.47 16.64
CA GLU A 35 -8.67 1.19 17.32
C GLU A 35 -8.88 0.10 16.28
N ARG A 36 -9.71 0.37 15.27
CA ARG A 36 -9.89 -0.58 14.17
C ARG A 36 -8.60 -0.83 13.40
N ALA A 37 -7.79 0.20 13.15
CA ALA A 37 -6.50 0.01 12.50
C ALA A 37 -5.56 -0.91 13.30
N LEU A 38 -5.57 -0.80 14.64
CA LEU A 38 -4.80 -1.67 15.51
C LEU A 38 -5.30 -3.12 15.44
N GLU A 39 -6.62 -3.33 15.50
CA GLU A 39 -7.23 -4.66 15.38
C GLU A 39 -6.90 -5.33 14.04
N LEU A 40 -7.01 -4.60 12.92
CA LEU A 40 -6.67 -5.14 11.60
C LEU A 40 -5.17 -5.47 11.48
N THR A 41 -4.30 -4.69 12.11
CA THR A 41 -2.87 -4.97 12.16
C THR A 41 -2.61 -6.27 12.93
N GLN A 42 -3.22 -6.44 14.11
CA GLN A 42 -3.09 -7.67 14.89
C GLN A 42 -3.64 -8.90 14.13
N GLU A 43 -4.82 -8.75 13.53
CA GLU A 43 -5.44 -9.79 12.70
C GLU A 43 -4.55 -10.18 11.50
N CYS A 44 -3.83 -9.22 10.90
CA CYS A 44 -2.87 -9.49 9.83
C CYS A 44 -1.78 -10.48 10.27
N PHE A 45 -1.14 -10.23 11.42
CA PHE A 45 -0.12 -11.14 11.96
C PHE A 45 -0.71 -12.49 12.35
N LEU A 46 -1.90 -12.52 12.97
CA LEU A 46 -2.58 -13.75 13.36
C LEU A 46 -2.92 -14.63 12.15
N ARG A 47 -3.49 -14.05 11.08
CA ARG A 47 -3.81 -14.78 9.84
C ARG A 47 -2.55 -15.29 9.15
N SER A 48 -1.51 -14.47 9.09
CA SER A 48 -0.24 -14.85 8.49
C SER A 48 0.41 -16.03 9.24
N MET A 49 0.38 -15.99 10.57
CA MET A 49 0.86 -17.09 11.41
C MET A 49 0.04 -18.36 11.23
N GLN A 50 -1.29 -18.25 11.17
CA GLN A 50 -2.17 -19.40 10.90
C GLN A 50 -1.92 -20.01 9.52
N TYR A 51 -1.69 -19.20 8.50
CA TYR A 51 -1.34 -19.66 7.16
C TYR A 51 -0.04 -20.48 7.18
N ALA A 52 1.01 -19.94 7.82
CA ALA A 52 2.28 -20.66 7.96
C ALA A 52 2.13 -21.97 8.76
N LYS A 53 1.36 -21.97 9.87
CA LYS A 53 1.09 -23.19 10.66
C LYS A 53 0.36 -24.29 9.86
N LYS A 54 -0.40 -23.92 8.84
CA LYS A 54 -1.08 -24.85 7.92
C LYS A 54 -0.18 -25.37 6.80
N GLY A 55 1.11 -25.01 6.81
CA GLY A 55 2.08 -25.41 5.78
C GLY A 55 2.20 -24.42 4.63
N GLY A 56 1.61 -23.23 4.74
CA GLY A 56 1.79 -22.16 3.77
C GLY A 56 3.22 -21.61 3.79
N GLU A 57 3.82 -21.43 2.62
CA GLU A 57 5.15 -20.84 2.47
C GLU A 57 5.05 -19.31 2.44
N ILE A 58 5.84 -18.64 3.29
CA ILE A 58 6.03 -17.18 3.28
C ILE A 58 7.49 -16.93 2.92
N ARG A 59 7.75 -16.50 1.70
CA ARG A 59 9.11 -16.20 1.22
C ARG A 59 9.61 -14.88 1.77
N ASP A 60 8.84 -13.83 1.52
CA ASP A 60 9.13 -12.48 1.98
C ASP A 60 8.03 -12.00 2.94
N PRO A 61 8.32 -11.89 4.25
CA PRO A 61 7.31 -11.51 5.24
C PRO A 61 6.69 -10.14 4.98
N ARG A 62 7.48 -9.16 4.53
CA ARG A 62 7.01 -7.77 4.38
C ARG A 62 5.93 -7.62 3.30
N PRO A 63 6.15 -7.97 2.01
CA PRO A 63 5.07 -7.94 1.00
C PRO A 63 3.89 -8.83 1.37
N PHE A 64 4.14 -10.00 1.99
CA PHE A 64 3.07 -10.90 2.41
C PHE A 64 2.15 -10.27 3.46
N LEU A 65 2.71 -9.60 4.47
CA LEU A 65 1.96 -8.91 5.51
C LEU A 65 1.19 -7.72 4.93
N TYR A 66 1.81 -6.92 4.05
CA TYR A 66 1.12 -5.82 3.38
C TYR A 66 -0.06 -6.32 2.53
N LYS A 67 0.13 -7.41 1.77
CA LYS A 67 -0.94 -8.05 0.99
C LYS A 67 -2.09 -8.54 1.88
N THR A 68 -1.76 -9.18 2.98
CA THR A 68 -2.75 -9.67 3.95
C THR A 68 -3.53 -8.51 4.58
N LEU A 69 -2.82 -7.45 4.99
CA LEU A 69 -3.43 -6.25 5.56
C LEU A 69 -4.31 -5.51 4.54
N ARG A 70 -3.86 -5.40 3.29
CA ARG A 70 -4.64 -4.80 2.20
C ARG A 70 -5.98 -5.52 2.01
N ASN A 71 -5.97 -6.85 1.99
CA ASN A 71 -7.20 -7.65 1.90
C ASN A 71 -8.14 -7.39 3.08
N LEU A 72 -7.59 -7.30 4.29
CA LEU A 72 -8.36 -6.98 5.50
C LEU A 72 -9.00 -5.59 5.44
N ILE A 73 -8.28 -4.59 4.93
CA ILE A 73 -8.79 -3.22 4.75
C ILE A 73 -9.92 -3.19 3.71
N ILE A 74 -9.75 -3.88 2.59
CA ILE A 74 -10.79 -4.01 1.55
C ILE A 74 -12.06 -4.66 2.12
N ASP A 75 -11.90 -5.75 2.88
CA ASP A 75 -13.03 -6.42 3.52
C ASP A 75 -13.72 -5.53 4.56
N GLU A 76 -12.97 -4.73 5.31
CA GLU A 76 -13.52 -3.76 6.25
C GLU A 76 -14.37 -2.68 5.56
N TYR A 77 -13.87 -2.13 4.45
CA TYR A 77 -14.63 -1.15 3.67
C TYR A 77 -15.91 -1.74 3.06
N ARG A 78 -15.84 -2.99 2.57
CA ARG A 78 -17.01 -3.72 2.07
C ARG A 78 -18.09 -3.88 3.15
N LYS A 79 -17.68 -4.26 4.37
CA LYS A 79 -18.61 -4.42 5.51
C LYS A 79 -19.29 -3.12 5.92
N ARG A 80 -18.60 -1.99 5.81
CA ARG A 80 -19.16 -0.66 6.15
C ARG A 80 -20.10 -0.11 5.07
N GLY A 81 -20.28 -0.79 3.94
CA GLY A 81 -21.11 -0.31 2.83
C GLY A 81 -20.53 0.92 2.13
N ILE A 82 -19.24 1.21 2.33
CA ILE A 82 -18.56 2.43 1.85
C ILE A 82 -18.05 2.26 0.40
N VAL A 83 -18.13 1.06 -0.18
CA VAL A 83 -17.58 0.78 -1.52
C VAL A 83 -18.67 0.39 -2.52
N SER A 84 -18.91 1.24 -3.50
CA SER A 84 -19.33 0.80 -4.83
C SER A 84 -18.12 0.15 -5.49
N LEU A 85 -18.16 -1.17 -5.67
CA LEU A 85 -17.07 -2.01 -6.17
C LEU A 85 -16.79 -1.85 -7.69
N GLU A 86 -17.37 -0.86 -8.37
CA GLU A 86 -17.28 -0.73 -9.83
C GLU A 86 -16.10 0.10 -10.37
N LYS A 87 -15.16 0.57 -9.54
CA LYS A 87 -14.03 1.41 -10.02
C LYS A 87 -12.62 0.90 -9.70
N MET A 88 -12.46 -0.40 -9.48
CA MET A 88 -11.12 -1.01 -9.31
C MET A 88 -10.62 -1.75 -10.57
N ALA A 89 -11.38 -1.75 -11.68
CA ALA A 89 -11.05 -2.53 -12.88
C ALA A 89 -10.91 -1.72 -14.18
N GLU A 90 -11.07 -0.40 -14.15
CA GLU A 90 -10.91 0.47 -15.34
C GLU A 90 -9.60 1.25 -15.24
N ASP A 91 -8.48 0.56 -15.44
CA ASP A 91 -7.21 1.20 -15.88
C ASP A 91 -6.17 0.15 -16.34
N ALA A 92 -6.52 -1.14 -16.37
CA ALA A 92 -5.68 -2.18 -16.96
C ALA A 92 -5.63 -2.13 -18.50
N GLN A 93 -6.41 -1.28 -19.15
CA GLN A 93 -6.48 -1.16 -20.60
C GLN A 93 -5.84 0.15 -21.11
N ALA A 94 -4.54 0.31 -20.88
CA ALA A 94 -3.68 1.19 -21.69
C ALA A 94 -2.23 0.71 -21.54
N VAL A 95 -1.96 -0.51 -22.00
CA VAL A 95 -0.61 -0.91 -22.39
C VAL A 95 -0.38 -0.27 -23.75
N VAL A 96 0.33 0.86 -23.76
CA VAL A 96 1.11 1.51 -24.85
C VAL A 96 1.18 3.01 -24.51
N ASP A 97 2.40 3.56 -24.59
CA ASP A 97 2.81 4.96 -24.40
C ASP A 97 2.75 5.56 -22.99
N ASP A 98 3.80 5.29 -22.19
CA ASP A 98 4.55 6.32 -21.46
C ASP A 98 5.73 5.64 -20.72
N LEU A 99 6.80 5.30 -21.45
CA LEU A 99 8.12 5.13 -20.86
C LEU A 99 8.74 6.51 -20.75
N LEU A 100 8.36 7.25 -19.72
CA LEU A 100 8.92 8.56 -19.42
C LEU A 100 10.34 8.44 -18.85
N PRO A 101 11.27 9.36 -19.20
CA PRO A 101 12.63 9.34 -18.69
C PRO A 101 12.64 9.53 -17.16
N PRO A 102 13.62 8.97 -16.44
CA PRO A 102 13.80 9.16 -15.00
C PRO A 102 13.81 10.63 -14.56
N ASP A 103 14.27 11.53 -15.44
CA ASP A 103 14.35 12.97 -15.17
C ASP A 103 12.98 13.60 -14.85
N GLU A 104 11.90 13.19 -15.51
CA GLU A 104 10.57 13.74 -15.24
C GLU A 104 10.00 13.26 -13.90
N SER A 105 10.28 12.02 -13.50
CA SER A 105 9.86 11.48 -12.20
C SER A 105 10.45 12.28 -11.04
N ASN A 106 11.75 12.60 -11.11
CA ASN A 106 12.44 13.39 -10.09
C ASN A 106 11.86 14.81 -9.96
N THR A 107 11.41 15.40 -11.07
CA THR A 107 10.79 16.74 -11.03
C THR A 107 9.41 16.73 -10.36
N LEU A 108 8.61 15.68 -10.62
CA LEU A 108 7.29 15.50 -10.00
C LEU A 108 7.40 15.28 -8.51
N GLU A 109 8.33 14.43 -8.07
CA GLU A 109 8.58 14.16 -6.64
C GLU A 109 8.94 15.44 -5.89
N ARG A 110 9.90 16.21 -6.42
CA ARG A 110 10.34 17.48 -5.81
C ARG A 110 9.26 18.55 -5.76
N ALA A 111 8.25 18.50 -6.63
CA ALA A 111 7.10 19.41 -6.57
C ALA A 111 6.20 19.03 -5.39
N VAL A 112 5.90 17.73 -5.22
CA VAL A 112 5.06 17.22 -4.13
C VAL A 112 5.71 17.46 -2.75
N GLU A 113 7.02 17.32 -2.63
CA GLU A 113 7.78 17.52 -1.38
C GLU A 113 7.71 18.94 -0.80
N ARG A 114 7.32 19.95 -1.59
CA ARG A 114 7.28 21.36 -1.15
C ARG A 114 6.08 21.72 -0.30
N HIS A 115 5.10 20.82 -0.18
CA HIS A 115 3.84 21.09 0.51
C HIS A 115 3.86 20.61 1.97
N GLU A 116 3.16 21.31 2.85
CA GLU A 116 3.05 20.93 4.27
C GLU A 116 2.31 19.59 4.44
N GLY A 117 2.64 18.84 5.50
CA GLY A 117 2.14 17.48 5.71
C GLY A 117 0.61 17.35 5.80
N ALA A 118 -0.08 18.37 6.33
CA ALA A 118 -1.55 18.39 6.38
C ALA A 118 -2.16 18.55 4.97
N THR A 119 -1.63 19.47 4.17
CA THR A 119 -2.03 19.69 2.78
C THR A 119 -1.78 18.46 1.91
N ALA A 120 -0.63 17.80 2.09
CA ALA A 120 -0.29 16.57 1.38
C ALA A 120 -1.29 15.44 1.69
N LEU A 121 -1.67 15.26 2.95
CA LEU A 121 -2.63 14.21 3.34
C LEU A 121 -4.03 14.46 2.75
N GLU A 122 -4.48 15.71 2.73
CA GLU A 122 -5.75 16.08 2.10
C GLU A 122 -5.72 15.88 0.59
N ALA A 123 -4.61 16.22 -0.07
CA ALA A 123 -4.42 16.01 -1.50
C ALA A 123 -4.41 14.52 -1.86
N LEU A 124 -3.76 13.68 -1.05
CA LEU A 124 -3.81 12.22 -1.20
C LEU A 124 -5.25 11.70 -1.14
N GLN A 125 -6.10 12.22 -0.25
CA GLN A 125 -7.51 11.78 -0.17
C GLN A 125 -8.31 12.08 -1.44
N LYS A 126 -7.93 13.11 -2.21
CA LYS A 126 -8.58 13.49 -3.48
C LYS A 126 -8.14 12.62 -4.67
N LEU A 127 -7.06 11.86 -4.55
CA LEU A 127 -6.64 10.93 -5.60
C LEU A 127 -7.62 9.75 -5.74
N PRO A 128 -7.86 9.26 -6.98
CA PRO A 128 -8.52 7.98 -7.17
C PRO A 128 -7.75 6.85 -6.48
N GLU A 129 -8.47 5.85 -6.00
CA GLU A 129 -7.96 4.85 -5.06
C GLU A 129 -6.71 4.10 -5.55
N PRO A 130 -6.62 3.62 -6.81
CA PRO A 130 -5.44 2.90 -7.27
C PRO A 130 -4.17 3.77 -7.20
N TYR A 131 -4.27 5.03 -7.62
CA TYR A 131 -3.15 5.97 -7.58
C TYR A 131 -2.74 6.31 -6.15
N ARG A 132 -3.72 6.58 -5.28
CA ARG A 132 -3.47 6.83 -3.86
C ARG A 132 -2.76 5.64 -3.21
N GLU A 133 -3.23 4.42 -3.45
CA GLU A 133 -2.64 3.20 -2.92
C GLU A 133 -1.17 3.07 -3.32
N ALA A 134 -0.85 3.25 -4.61
CA ALA A 134 0.51 3.16 -5.12
C ALA A 134 1.44 4.24 -4.53
N ILE A 135 0.97 5.49 -4.41
CA ILE A 135 1.76 6.59 -3.82
C ILE A 135 2.03 6.35 -2.34
N VAL A 136 1.03 5.90 -1.57
CA VAL A 136 1.20 5.59 -0.14
C VAL A 136 2.22 4.46 0.03
N LEU A 137 2.06 3.36 -0.71
CA LEU A 137 2.99 2.23 -0.64
C LEU A 137 4.42 2.63 -1.03
N ARG A 138 4.59 3.49 -2.05
CA ARG A 138 5.91 3.90 -2.52
C ARG A 138 6.61 4.88 -1.59
N TYR A 139 5.93 5.96 -1.22
CA TYR A 139 6.59 7.12 -0.58
C TYR A 139 6.38 7.18 0.93
N ILE A 140 5.33 6.55 1.46
CA ILE A 140 5.09 6.50 2.92
C ILE A 140 5.62 5.19 3.49
N ASP A 141 5.27 4.07 2.87
CA ASP A 141 5.73 2.75 3.32
C ASP A 141 7.14 2.39 2.81
N GLN A 142 7.70 3.21 1.91
CA GLN A 142 9.05 3.03 1.36
C GLN A 142 9.24 1.65 0.72
N LEU A 143 8.22 1.16 0.03
CA LEU A 143 8.28 -0.09 -0.72
C LEU A 143 8.84 0.15 -2.11
N SER A 144 9.57 -0.82 -2.62
CA SER A 144 10.01 -0.85 -4.02
C SER A 144 8.85 -1.16 -4.97
N PRO A 145 8.92 -0.75 -6.25
CA PRO A 145 7.92 -1.13 -7.25
C PRO A 145 7.68 -2.65 -7.34
N GLY A 146 8.73 -3.46 -7.17
CA GLY A 146 8.63 -4.93 -7.09
C GLY A 146 7.83 -5.42 -5.88
N GLU A 147 8.12 -4.94 -4.67
CA GLU A 147 7.33 -5.30 -3.47
C GLU A 147 5.86 -4.89 -3.62
N ILE A 148 5.61 -3.71 -4.21
CA ILE A 148 4.25 -3.22 -4.47
C ILE A 148 3.53 -4.13 -5.47
N ALA A 149 4.21 -4.56 -6.53
CA ALA A 149 3.69 -5.50 -7.52
C ALA A 149 3.21 -6.81 -6.87
N ASP A 150 3.98 -7.37 -5.93
CA ASP A 150 3.60 -8.57 -5.19
C ASP A 150 2.35 -8.36 -4.30
N ILE A 151 2.23 -7.16 -3.72
CA ILE A 151 1.11 -6.76 -2.86
C ILE A 151 -0.18 -6.61 -3.67
N VAL A 152 -0.14 -5.88 -4.78
CA VAL A 152 -1.33 -5.56 -5.59
C VAL A 152 -1.67 -6.65 -6.61
N GLY A 153 -0.73 -7.54 -6.93
CA GLY A 153 -0.93 -8.64 -7.88
C GLY A 153 -0.80 -8.22 -9.34
N GLU A 154 0.14 -7.32 -9.65
CA GLU A 154 0.37 -6.79 -11.00
C GLU A 154 1.85 -6.80 -11.38
N SER A 155 2.20 -6.39 -12.59
CA SER A 155 3.60 -6.25 -12.99
C SER A 155 4.27 -5.01 -12.37
N GLU A 156 5.56 -5.09 -12.08
CA GLU A 156 6.38 -3.95 -11.62
C GLU A 156 6.31 -2.75 -12.56
N ASN A 157 6.22 -3.00 -13.88
CA ASN A 157 6.04 -1.94 -14.87
C ASN A 157 4.69 -1.24 -14.73
N ALA A 158 3.60 -2.00 -14.56
CA ALA A 158 2.26 -1.44 -14.35
C ALA A 158 2.20 -0.60 -13.06
N VAL A 159 2.86 -1.06 -11.99
CA VAL A 159 3.01 -0.30 -10.74
C VAL A 159 3.78 0.99 -10.96
N SER A 160 4.92 0.95 -11.67
CA SER A 160 5.73 2.14 -11.96
C SER A 160 4.95 3.19 -12.74
N VAL A 161 4.20 2.76 -13.77
CA VAL A 161 3.29 3.65 -14.54
C VAL A 161 2.22 4.24 -13.63
N ARG A 162 1.62 3.44 -12.74
CA ARG A 162 0.60 3.92 -11.79
C ARG A 162 1.18 4.94 -10.80
N ILE A 163 2.37 4.70 -10.26
CA ILE A 163 3.06 5.65 -9.38
C ILE A 163 3.27 6.99 -10.11
N HIS A 164 3.81 6.95 -11.32
CA HIS A 164 4.07 8.16 -12.09
C HIS A 164 2.78 8.95 -12.38
N ARG A 165 1.74 8.29 -12.87
CA ARG A 165 0.43 8.92 -13.11
C ARG A 165 -0.19 9.46 -11.82
N GLY A 166 0.01 8.77 -10.71
CA GLY A 166 -0.40 9.20 -9.38
C GLY A 166 0.29 10.50 -8.96
N LEU A 167 1.61 10.60 -9.16
CA LEU A 167 2.37 11.83 -8.88
C LEU A 167 1.89 13.00 -9.73
N LYS A 168 1.66 12.80 -11.03
CA LYS A 168 1.15 13.84 -11.94
C LYS A 168 -0.22 14.37 -11.47
N LYS A 169 -1.13 13.47 -11.10
CA LYS A 169 -2.44 13.84 -10.55
C LYS A 169 -2.31 14.54 -9.20
N LEU A 170 -1.42 14.06 -8.33
CA LEU A 170 -1.20 14.64 -7.01
C LEU A 170 -0.66 16.07 -7.12
N ARG A 171 0.28 16.30 -8.03
CA ARG A 171 0.80 17.63 -8.35
C ARG A 171 -0.31 18.56 -8.82
N ALA A 172 -1.15 18.14 -9.76
CA ALA A 172 -2.27 18.98 -10.23
C ALA A 172 -3.26 19.35 -9.11
N ILE A 173 -3.42 18.50 -8.09
CA ILE A 173 -4.25 18.79 -6.91
C ILE A 173 -3.58 19.81 -5.98
N LEU A 174 -2.26 19.75 -5.85
CA LEU A 174 -1.45 20.59 -4.96
C LEU A 174 -1.09 21.95 -5.57
N GLU A 175 -0.93 22.01 -6.90
CA GLU A 175 -0.57 23.19 -7.70
C GLU A 175 -1.64 23.42 -8.80
N PRO A 176 -2.88 23.81 -8.45
CA PRO A 176 -3.96 23.96 -9.42
C PRO A 176 -3.76 25.10 -10.44
N ASP A 177 -2.82 26.03 -10.19
CA ASP A 177 -2.57 27.23 -11.01
C ASP A 177 -1.34 27.09 -11.95
N HIS A 178 -0.93 25.87 -12.29
CA HIS A 178 0.28 25.57 -13.10
C HIS A 178 0.00 24.79 -14.41
N GLU A 179 -1.13 25.07 -15.07
CA GLU A 179 -1.35 24.72 -16.49
C GLU A 179 -1.03 25.89 -17.43
#